data_AF-A0A9X8HEF0-F1
#
_entry.id   AF-A0A9X8HEF0-F1
#
_cell.length_a   1.000
_cell.length_b   1.000
_cell.length_c   1.000
_cell.angle_alpha   90.00
_cell.angle_beta   90.00
_cell.angle_gamma   90.00
#
_symmetry.space_group_name_H-M   'P 1'
#
loop_
_entity.id
_entity.type
_entity.pdbx_description
1 polymer ?
#
loop_
_entity_poly.entity_id
_entity_poly.type
_entity_poly.pdbx_seq_one_letter_code
_entity_poly.pdbx_strand_id
1 'polypeptide(L)'
;SWNKFCMQGGLIEVAAKLPGAVNILPDDIHKSTTMNPNALGEIWKDGVKTKLSPRDRVQDGAYYPTWPGIWLLGNLGRALFSASTSRMWPWTYNECDAELSPHQAISACDPNPGYGMHPNQGRGAPEIDILEGGGAAISSSIQIAPGMPDNYRRIPLKKPDSKYCVYGKACATPGANFPDVPTSAYAYRGHRSWYQGLKYAANNRCPTDPLEVQQYEPVKAVQMNPALLTTNVYNKMQVSAGRDANADLGLIDGKGPAHWGINYNGTCFPIANGYIGAFLCDPDSKNTKCEAPRREGVANTNQMHPFEYQMDAISANWDIGHDAYTEVLGESGYVRWMLEDAPLFEIPSVTLTKPPQAGPGKPLNPIKLPIEEPLYIIFNIAVARAWGATPPNADIGPCRGNASKPVPGTPEFNKTKNICDSFPMYMEIEYIRVYQEKSSMFLGCDPPTHPTKKWIDGHIKWFTDAKNPMIRVDGGATCNKGDDCQSMSSSMPSGRCVKRRCSCVTGYGGKENNVICVMPSNQTPDASNSTRPSMHQVSREQVT
;
A
#
# COMPACT_ATOMS: atom_id res chain seq x y z
N SER A 1 -16.00 -8.06 -17.23
CA SER A 1 -15.46 -7.69 -15.92
C SER A 1 -16.21 -8.41 -14.79
N TRP A 2 -15.52 -8.58 -13.67
CA TRP A 2 -15.98 -9.13 -12.39
C TRP A 2 -16.72 -8.03 -11.59
N ASN A 3 -17.37 -8.35 -10.46
CA ASN A 3 -18.22 -7.43 -9.65
C ASN A 3 -17.40 -6.43 -8.81
N LYS A 4 -16.52 -5.70 -9.50
CA LYS A 4 -15.58 -4.70 -9.01
C LYS A 4 -15.79 -3.40 -9.77
N PHE A 5 -15.59 -2.28 -9.10
CA PHE A 5 -15.20 -1.04 -9.76
C PHE A 5 -13.70 -1.15 -10.10
N CYS A 6 -13.32 -0.78 -11.33
CA CYS A 6 -11.91 -0.69 -11.70
C CYS A 6 -11.65 0.54 -12.56
N MET A 7 -10.41 1.01 -12.48
CA MET A 7 -9.90 2.22 -13.14
C MET A 7 -8.52 1.96 -13.75
N GLN A 8 -8.13 2.80 -14.72
CA GLN A 8 -6.79 2.87 -15.30
C GLN A 8 -6.36 4.33 -15.24
N GLY A 9 -5.29 4.61 -14.49
CA GLY A 9 -4.87 5.99 -14.17
C GLY A 9 -5.94 6.82 -13.45
N GLY A 10 -5.62 8.08 -13.18
CA GLY A 10 -6.50 9.01 -12.46
C GLY A 10 -6.14 9.16 -10.98
N LEU A 11 -7.06 9.77 -10.23
CA LEU A 11 -6.89 10.20 -8.85
C LEU A 11 -7.93 9.49 -7.97
N ILE A 12 -7.50 9.02 -6.79
CA ILE A 12 -8.35 8.31 -5.82
C ILE A 12 -8.35 9.06 -4.51
N GLU A 13 -9.53 9.22 -3.97
CA GLU A 13 -9.84 10.03 -2.81
C GLU A 13 -10.61 9.19 -1.80
N VAL A 14 -10.15 9.16 -0.55
CA VAL A 14 -10.74 8.34 0.51
C VAL A 14 -10.76 9.13 1.81
N ALA A 15 -11.94 9.39 2.35
CA ALA A 15 -12.11 9.77 3.74
C ALA A 15 -12.42 8.51 4.56
N ALA A 16 -11.47 8.10 5.40
CA ALA A 16 -11.61 6.93 6.25
C ALA A 16 -10.93 7.15 7.62
N LYS A 17 -11.68 6.85 8.67
CA LYS A 17 -11.25 6.84 10.07
C LYS A 17 -10.81 5.42 10.42
N LEU A 18 -9.55 5.27 10.81
CA LEU A 18 -8.90 3.98 11.06
C LEU A 18 -9.36 3.32 12.39
N PRO A 19 -9.19 1.99 12.54
CA PRO A 19 -9.40 1.30 13.81
C PRO A 19 -8.38 1.67 14.88
N GLY A 20 -8.83 1.86 16.13
CA GLY A 20 -7.98 2.09 17.30
C GLY A 20 -8.78 2.26 18.59
N ALA A 21 -8.10 2.16 19.74
CA ALA A 21 -8.68 2.36 21.06
C ALA A 21 -8.82 3.87 21.35
N VAL A 22 -9.80 4.53 20.75
CA VAL A 22 -9.98 6.00 20.78
C VAL A 22 -11.21 6.49 21.56
N ASN A 23 -12.02 5.58 22.10
CA ASN A 23 -13.31 5.95 22.72
C ASN A 23 -13.10 6.56 24.12
N ILE A 24 -13.12 7.89 24.20
CA ILE A 24 -12.95 8.65 25.45
C ILE A 24 -14.18 8.60 26.38
N LEU A 25 -15.35 8.22 25.85
CA LEU A 25 -16.58 8.00 26.61
C LEU A 25 -17.06 6.56 26.40
N PRO A 26 -17.66 5.90 27.42
CA PRO A 26 -18.29 4.60 27.24
C PRO A 26 -19.51 4.69 26.31
N ASP A 27 -19.70 3.67 25.47
CA ASP A 27 -20.82 3.55 24.54
C ASP A 27 -21.57 2.21 24.76
N ASP A 28 -22.47 1.83 23.83
CA ASP A 28 -23.24 0.58 23.97
C ASP A 28 -22.42 -0.70 23.80
N ILE A 29 -21.32 -0.63 23.05
CA ILE A 29 -20.39 -1.71 22.73
C ILE A 29 -19.18 -1.65 23.68
N HIS A 30 -18.58 -0.47 23.85
CA HIS A 30 -17.33 -0.27 24.60
C HIS A 30 -17.62 0.35 25.97
N LYS A 31 -17.59 -0.47 27.03
CA LYS A 31 -17.95 -0.03 28.40
C LYS A 31 -16.82 0.64 29.19
N SER A 32 -15.62 0.75 28.60
CA SER A 32 -14.44 1.35 29.22
C SER A 32 -13.96 2.56 28.41
N THR A 33 -13.79 3.72 29.07
CA THR A 33 -13.04 4.86 28.49
C THR A 33 -11.59 4.44 28.19
N THR A 34 -11.07 4.82 27.03
CA THR A 34 -9.68 4.54 26.64
C THR A 34 -8.65 5.25 27.54
N MET A 35 -7.52 4.59 27.75
CA MET A 35 -6.31 5.14 28.39
C MET A 35 -5.30 5.69 27.35
N ASN A 36 -5.66 5.68 26.07
CA ASN A 36 -4.83 6.14 24.96
C ASN A 36 -4.50 7.65 25.10
N PRO A 37 -3.21 8.04 25.26
CA PRO A 37 -2.85 9.42 25.54
C PRO A 37 -3.24 10.39 24.42
N ASN A 38 -3.10 9.98 23.15
CA ASN A 38 -3.47 10.80 22.00
C ASN A 38 -4.97 11.07 21.96
N ALA A 39 -5.81 10.08 22.29
CA ALA A 39 -7.26 10.24 22.34
C ALA A 39 -7.71 11.10 23.54
N LEU A 40 -7.03 10.96 24.69
CA LEU A 40 -7.29 11.79 25.88
C LEU A 40 -6.77 13.24 25.74
N GLY A 41 -5.93 13.53 24.75
CA GLY A 41 -5.32 14.85 24.57
C GLY A 41 -4.26 15.18 25.62
N GLU A 42 -3.68 14.18 26.28
CA GLU A 42 -2.66 14.37 27.34
C GLU A 42 -1.76 13.15 27.52
N ILE A 43 -0.50 13.40 27.87
CA ILE A 43 0.47 12.37 28.30
C ILE A 43 1.20 12.80 29.57
N TRP A 44 1.42 11.85 30.46
CA TRP A 44 2.28 12.00 31.63
C TRP A 44 3.64 11.39 31.34
N LYS A 45 4.69 12.22 31.38
CA LYS A 45 6.07 11.79 31.16
C LYS A 45 6.97 12.45 32.21
N ASP A 46 7.79 11.66 32.88
CA ASP A 46 8.76 12.12 33.90
C ASP A 46 8.13 13.02 34.99
N GLY A 47 6.86 12.72 35.36
CA GLY A 47 6.06 13.49 36.32
C GLY A 47 5.36 14.73 35.76
N VAL A 48 5.69 15.14 34.52
CA VAL A 48 5.10 16.30 33.85
C VAL A 48 3.90 15.88 33.00
N LYS A 49 2.76 16.54 33.21
CA LYS A 49 1.59 16.43 32.34
C LYS A 49 1.76 17.34 31.12
N THR A 50 1.91 16.74 29.94
CA THR A 50 2.00 17.45 28.66
C THR A 50 0.66 17.33 27.94
N LYS A 51 0.12 18.45 27.45
CA LYS A 51 -1.09 18.43 26.60
C LYS A 51 -0.71 17.99 25.18
N LEU A 52 -1.51 17.10 24.61
CA LEU A 52 -1.44 16.70 23.20
C LEU A 52 -2.57 17.37 22.41
N SER A 53 -2.30 17.65 21.15
CA SER A 53 -3.29 17.96 20.12
C SER A 53 -3.55 16.71 19.27
N PRO A 54 -4.61 16.70 18.43
CA PRO A 54 -4.79 15.65 17.44
C PRO A 54 -3.62 15.52 16.45
N ARG A 55 -2.79 16.56 16.28
CA ARG A 55 -1.66 16.56 15.34
C ARG A 55 -0.36 16.01 15.94
N ASP A 56 -0.34 15.73 17.24
CA ASP A 56 0.80 15.11 17.90
C ASP A 56 0.91 13.65 17.49
N ARG A 57 2.15 13.20 17.22
CA ARG A 57 2.46 11.83 16.80
C ARG A 57 1.88 10.82 17.79
N VAL A 58 1.49 9.63 17.30
CA VAL A 58 1.09 8.52 18.15
C VAL A 58 2.18 8.21 19.19
N GLN A 59 1.88 8.42 20.47
CA GLN A 59 2.81 8.23 21.58
C GLN A 59 2.95 6.76 22.00
N ASP A 60 1.91 5.95 21.74
CA ASP A 60 1.82 4.58 22.22
C ASP A 60 1.04 3.70 21.23
N GLY A 61 1.77 3.09 20.30
CA GLY A 61 1.21 2.25 19.22
C GLY A 61 0.40 1.04 19.70
N ALA A 62 0.51 0.62 20.96
CA ALA A 62 -0.26 -0.52 21.49
C ALA A 62 -1.78 -0.26 21.53
N TYR A 63 -2.19 1.01 21.54
CA TYR A 63 -3.61 1.41 21.44
C TYR A 63 -4.16 1.32 20.00
N TYR A 64 -3.32 0.98 19.01
CA TYR A 64 -3.70 0.81 17.61
C TYR A 64 -3.30 -0.60 17.11
N PRO A 65 -3.83 -1.68 17.74
CA PRO A 65 -3.34 -3.06 17.62
C PRO A 65 -3.76 -3.80 16.34
N THR A 66 -4.12 -3.07 15.28
CA THR A 66 -4.64 -3.63 14.02
C THR A 66 -3.97 -2.97 12.82
N TRP A 67 -4.07 -3.63 11.68
CA TRP A 67 -3.42 -3.27 10.41
C TRP A 67 -4.50 -2.97 9.36
N PRO A 68 -5.10 -1.76 9.36
CA PRO A 68 -5.93 -1.29 8.26
C PRO A 68 -5.16 -1.26 6.93
N GLY A 69 -5.85 -1.66 5.87
CA GLY A 69 -5.38 -1.59 4.50
C GLY A 69 -6.41 -0.90 3.60
N ILE A 70 -5.95 0.06 2.82
CA ILE A 70 -6.65 0.74 1.73
C ILE A 70 -5.70 0.71 0.54
N TRP A 71 -5.95 -0.17 -0.42
CA TRP A 71 -4.98 -0.52 -1.45
C TRP A 71 -5.67 -0.91 -2.76
N LEU A 72 -4.86 -1.07 -3.80
CA LEU A 72 -5.29 -1.46 -5.13
C LEU A 72 -4.57 -2.73 -5.57
N LEU A 73 -5.28 -3.58 -6.32
CA LEU A 73 -4.69 -4.72 -7.00
C LEU A 73 -5.12 -4.73 -8.47
N GLY A 74 -4.26 -5.14 -9.39
CA GLY A 74 -4.62 -5.35 -10.80
C GLY A 74 -5.67 -6.47 -10.94
N ASN A 75 -6.68 -6.27 -11.78
CA ASN A 75 -7.86 -7.14 -11.82
C ASN A 75 -7.60 -8.61 -12.22
N LEU A 76 -6.43 -8.92 -12.79
CA LEU A 76 -6.00 -10.30 -13.04
C LEU A 76 -5.66 -11.08 -11.77
N GLY A 77 -5.49 -10.41 -10.63
CA GLY A 77 -5.38 -11.01 -9.31
C GLY A 77 -6.68 -10.98 -8.51
N ARG A 78 -6.81 -11.96 -7.60
CA ARG A 78 -7.75 -11.94 -6.47
C ARG A 78 -6.96 -12.01 -5.17
N ALA A 79 -7.09 -10.97 -4.34
CA ALA A 79 -6.60 -10.98 -2.96
C ALA A 79 -7.09 -12.23 -2.20
N LEU A 80 -6.20 -12.82 -1.39
CA LEU A 80 -6.38 -14.10 -0.67
C LEU A 80 -6.52 -15.36 -1.55
N PHE A 81 -6.38 -15.26 -2.87
CA PHE A 81 -6.51 -16.39 -3.81
C PHE A 81 -5.20 -16.65 -4.55
N SER A 82 -4.30 -17.40 -3.90
CA SER A 82 -2.94 -17.66 -4.40
C SER A 82 -2.91 -18.21 -5.84
N ALA A 83 -3.89 -19.01 -6.25
CA ALA A 83 -3.97 -19.53 -7.62
C ALA A 83 -4.14 -18.44 -8.70
N SER A 84 -4.67 -17.26 -8.35
CA SER A 84 -4.80 -16.11 -9.27
C SER A 84 -3.64 -15.12 -9.18
N THR A 85 -2.89 -15.12 -8.06
CA THR A 85 -1.77 -14.21 -7.83
C THR A 85 -0.41 -14.84 -8.12
N SER A 86 -0.28 -16.18 -8.06
CA SER A 86 0.92 -16.90 -8.49
C SER A 86 1.32 -16.51 -9.91
N ARG A 87 2.59 -16.12 -10.11
CA ARG A 87 3.16 -15.63 -11.38
C ARG A 87 2.47 -14.38 -11.97
N MET A 88 1.54 -13.75 -11.24
CA MET A 88 0.73 -12.62 -11.72
C MET A 88 0.95 -11.38 -10.86
N TRP A 89 0.93 -11.53 -9.54
CA TRP A 89 1.28 -10.49 -8.58
C TRP A 89 2.81 -10.47 -8.34
N PRO A 90 3.46 -9.31 -8.18
CA PRO A 90 3.02 -7.96 -8.53
C PRO A 90 3.59 -7.51 -9.90
N TRP A 91 3.37 -8.29 -10.96
CA TRP A 91 4.07 -8.09 -12.24
C TRP A 91 3.66 -6.78 -12.95
N THR A 92 4.67 -6.05 -13.43
CA THR A 92 4.59 -4.74 -14.11
C THR A 92 5.47 -4.70 -15.38
N TYR A 93 5.59 -5.84 -16.04
CA TYR A 93 6.57 -6.08 -17.11
C TYR A 93 5.92 -6.45 -18.43
N ASN A 94 6.41 -5.86 -19.52
CA ASN A 94 5.85 -5.95 -20.87
C ASN A 94 6.95 -5.96 -21.96
N GLU A 95 8.05 -6.66 -21.70
CA GLU A 95 9.12 -6.91 -22.67
C GLU A 95 9.33 -8.42 -22.80
N CYS A 96 9.68 -8.91 -23.99
CA CYS A 96 10.00 -10.33 -24.16
C CYS A 96 11.43 -10.59 -23.66
N ASP A 97 11.52 -11.09 -22.43
CA ASP A 97 12.73 -11.62 -21.82
C ASP A 97 12.56 -13.13 -21.57
N ALA A 98 13.51 -13.92 -22.07
CA ALA A 98 13.44 -15.38 -22.02
C ALA A 98 13.80 -15.99 -20.65
N GLU A 99 14.50 -15.25 -19.78
CA GLU A 99 14.78 -15.65 -18.39
C GLU A 99 13.57 -15.35 -17.50
N LEU A 100 12.82 -14.28 -17.79
CA LEU A 100 11.63 -13.86 -17.03
C LEU A 100 10.32 -14.51 -17.50
N SER A 101 10.20 -14.88 -18.79
CA SER A 101 8.99 -15.48 -19.35
C SER A 101 8.47 -16.75 -18.63
N PRO A 102 9.32 -17.65 -18.08
CA PRO A 102 8.85 -18.79 -17.26
C PRO A 102 8.19 -18.37 -15.95
N HIS A 103 8.44 -17.16 -15.47
CA HIS A 103 8.04 -16.68 -14.14
C HIS A 103 6.85 -15.73 -14.16
N GLN A 104 6.58 -15.05 -15.29
CA GLN A 104 5.36 -14.30 -15.54
C GLN A 104 4.23 -15.22 -16.06
N ALA A 105 2.98 -15.03 -15.64
CA ALA A 105 1.84 -15.87 -16.06
C ALA A 105 1.36 -15.56 -17.49
N ILE A 106 1.47 -14.30 -17.90
CA ILE A 106 1.16 -13.80 -19.25
C ILE A 106 2.36 -12.94 -19.65
N SER A 107 3.22 -13.45 -20.53
CA SER A 107 4.49 -12.81 -20.90
C SER A 107 4.42 -12.20 -22.30
N ALA A 108 5.15 -11.10 -22.51
CA ALA A 108 5.31 -10.51 -23.83
C ALA A 108 6.07 -11.39 -24.83
N CYS A 109 6.66 -12.52 -24.40
CA CYS A 109 7.18 -13.54 -25.31
C CYS A 109 6.11 -14.46 -25.92
N ASP A 110 4.84 -14.39 -25.48
CA ASP A 110 3.76 -15.22 -26.03
C ASP A 110 3.01 -14.49 -27.16
N PRO A 111 3.11 -14.93 -28.43
CA PRO A 111 2.33 -14.36 -29.53
C PRO A 111 0.88 -14.87 -29.57
N ASN A 112 0.51 -15.89 -28.79
CA ASN A 112 -0.84 -16.49 -28.77
C ASN A 112 -1.34 -16.86 -27.35
N PRO A 113 -1.36 -15.93 -26.36
CA PRO A 113 -1.72 -16.21 -24.95
C PRO A 113 -3.18 -16.64 -24.71
N GLY A 114 -3.97 -16.83 -25.77
CA GLY A 114 -5.35 -17.29 -25.71
C GLY A 114 -6.27 -16.32 -24.97
N TYR A 115 -7.44 -16.82 -24.57
CA TYR A 115 -8.36 -16.16 -23.62
C TYR A 115 -8.61 -14.65 -23.82
N GLY A 116 -8.56 -14.15 -25.05
CA GLY A 116 -8.73 -12.73 -25.38
C GLY A 116 -7.61 -11.80 -24.92
N MET A 117 -6.46 -12.32 -24.52
CA MET A 117 -5.24 -11.53 -24.30
C MET A 117 -4.62 -11.11 -25.64
N HIS A 118 -3.83 -10.03 -25.63
CA HIS A 118 -3.15 -9.55 -26.83
C HIS A 118 -1.84 -10.32 -27.07
N PRO A 119 -1.51 -10.65 -28.33
CA PRO A 119 -0.18 -11.12 -28.72
C PRO A 119 0.94 -10.21 -28.20
N ASN A 120 1.97 -10.81 -27.61
CA ASN A 120 3.18 -10.14 -27.14
C ASN A 120 2.94 -9.01 -26.12
N GLN A 121 1.86 -9.08 -25.34
CA GLN A 121 1.62 -8.16 -24.21
C GLN A 121 1.84 -8.91 -22.88
N GLY A 122 2.88 -8.53 -22.14
CA GLY A 122 3.09 -8.95 -20.76
C GLY A 122 2.09 -8.28 -19.82
N ARG A 123 1.53 -9.04 -18.89
CA ARG A 123 0.43 -8.62 -18.00
C ARG A 123 0.68 -9.05 -16.55
N GLY A 124 -0.09 -8.50 -15.62
CA GLY A 124 0.07 -8.82 -14.20
C GLY A 124 -1.06 -8.33 -13.29
N ALA A 125 -0.80 -8.45 -12.00
CA ALA A 125 -1.63 -7.94 -10.91
C ALA A 125 -0.77 -7.04 -10.00
N PRO A 126 -0.36 -5.85 -10.47
CA PRO A 126 0.36 -4.87 -9.65
C PRO A 126 -0.44 -4.45 -8.43
N GLU A 127 0.26 -4.03 -7.38
CA GLU A 127 -0.31 -3.60 -6.11
C GLU A 127 0.14 -2.18 -5.76
N ILE A 128 -0.77 -1.39 -5.20
CA ILE A 128 -0.52 -0.01 -4.73
C ILE A 128 -1.20 0.18 -3.39
N ASP A 129 -0.44 0.36 -2.32
CA ASP A 129 -0.97 0.70 -1.01
C ASP A 129 -1.20 2.21 -0.93
N ILE A 130 -2.45 2.66 -0.92
CA ILE A 130 -2.78 4.05 -0.56
C ILE A 130 -2.41 4.24 0.92
N LEU A 131 -2.83 3.30 1.75
CA LEU A 131 -2.60 3.27 3.19
C LEU A 131 -2.50 1.81 3.62
N GLU A 132 -1.32 1.36 4.05
CA GLU A 132 -1.17 0.07 4.73
C GLU A 132 -0.31 0.26 5.98
N GLY A 133 -0.84 0.00 7.17
CA GLY A 133 -0.07 0.25 8.39
C GLY A 133 -0.83 0.07 9.69
N GLY A 134 -0.17 0.35 10.81
CA GLY A 134 -0.73 0.20 12.15
C GLY A 134 0.25 0.67 13.23
N GLY A 135 -0.23 0.79 14.46
CA GLY A 135 0.58 1.37 15.54
C GLY A 135 0.76 2.88 15.37
N ALA A 136 1.98 3.32 15.07
CA ALA A 136 2.36 4.75 15.05
C ALA A 136 2.76 5.28 13.66
N ALA A 137 2.81 4.43 12.64
CA ALA A 137 3.22 4.81 11.29
C ALA A 137 2.42 4.05 10.22
N ILE A 138 2.28 4.69 9.06
CA ILE A 138 1.63 4.12 7.87
C ILE A 138 2.68 3.93 6.78
N SER A 139 2.63 2.80 6.09
CA SER A 139 3.35 2.57 4.83
C SER A 139 2.46 2.99 3.66
N SER A 140 3.09 3.63 2.68
CA SER A 140 2.51 3.95 1.38
C SER A 140 3.45 3.39 0.32
N SER A 141 2.96 2.52 -0.57
CA SER A 141 3.84 1.68 -1.40
C SER A 141 3.31 1.31 -2.79
N ILE A 142 4.24 0.90 -3.65
CA ILE A 142 3.93 -0.01 -4.77
C ILE A 142 4.81 -1.26 -4.69
N GLN A 143 4.20 -2.39 -5.02
CA GLN A 143 4.83 -3.68 -5.18
C GLN A 143 5.02 -3.90 -6.68
N ILE A 144 6.21 -4.33 -7.10
CA ILE A 144 6.56 -4.49 -8.52
C ILE A 144 7.44 -5.71 -8.76
N ALA A 145 7.13 -6.46 -9.81
CA ALA A 145 7.95 -7.54 -10.35
C ALA A 145 8.17 -7.37 -11.87
N PRO A 146 9.36 -7.72 -12.40
CA PRO A 146 10.52 -8.24 -11.68
C PRO A 146 11.25 -7.15 -10.87
N GLY A 147 11.67 -7.50 -9.66
CA GLY A 147 12.43 -6.63 -8.78
C GLY A 147 13.91 -6.49 -9.18
N MET A 148 14.63 -5.58 -8.53
CA MET A 148 16.03 -5.31 -8.79
C MET A 148 16.93 -6.52 -8.48
N PRO A 149 17.84 -6.91 -9.40
CA PRO A 149 18.88 -7.90 -9.15
C PRO A 149 19.84 -7.52 -8.01
N ASP A 150 20.51 -8.51 -7.41
CA ASP A 150 21.29 -8.35 -6.18
C ASP A 150 22.40 -7.28 -6.26
N ASN A 151 23.02 -7.09 -7.42
CA ASN A 151 24.07 -6.08 -7.61
C ASN A 151 23.54 -4.64 -7.48
N TYR A 152 22.23 -4.41 -7.62
CA TYR A 152 21.57 -3.13 -7.38
C TYR A 152 20.96 -3.03 -5.97
N ARG A 153 20.89 -4.12 -5.19
CA ARG A 153 20.29 -4.14 -3.84
C ARG A 153 21.29 -3.70 -2.76
N ARG A 154 20.77 -3.32 -1.58
CA ARG A 154 21.58 -3.00 -0.39
C ARG A 154 22.48 -4.18 0.03
N ILE A 155 23.52 -3.91 0.80
CA ILE A 155 24.42 -4.97 1.28
C ILE A 155 23.69 -5.88 2.29
N PRO A 156 23.73 -7.21 2.14
CA PRO A 156 23.12 -8.14 3.10
C PRO A 156 23.70 -8.01 4.51
N LEU A 157 22.83 -8.20 5.51
CA LEU A 157 23.18 -8.13 6.92
C LEU A 157 24.24 -9.17 7.30
N LYS A 158 25.19 -8.75 8.14
CA LYS A 158 26.22 -9.63 8.73
C LYS A 158 26.00 -9.70 10.24
N LYS A 159 26.24 -10.87 10.83
CA LYS A 159 26.14 -11.04 12.30
C LYS A 159 27.10 -10.06 13.00
N PRO A 160 26.68 -9.42 14.11
CA PRO A 160 25.53 -9.74 14.95
C PRO A 160 24.20 -9.03 14.59
N ASP A 161 24.08 -8.36 13.43
CA ASP A 161 22.87 -7.57 13.12
C ASP A 161 21.56 -8.40 13.15
N SER A 162 20.56 -7.83 13.81
CA SER A 162 19.17 -8.33 13.80
C SER A 162 18.47 -7.95 12.50
N LYS A 163 17.60 -8.83 11.96
CA LYS A 163 16.83 -8.53 10.73
C LYS A 163 15.97 -7.27 10.80
N TYR A 164 15.71 -6.75 12.01
CA TYR A 164 14.91 -5.55 12.24
C TYR A 164 15.71 -4.24 12.25
N CYS A 165 17.05 -4.25 12.29
CA CYS A 165 17.85 -3.02 12.36
C CYS A 165 17.68 -2.12 11.11
N VAL A 166 17.30 -2.71 9.96
CA VAL A 166 17.09 -2.00 8.68
C VAL A 166 15.85 -1.09 8.68
N TYR A 167 14.92 -1.28 9.61
CA TYR A 167 13.76 -0.39 9.79
C TYR A 167 14.13 0.82 10.64
N GLY A 168 14.88 0.61 11.73
CA GLY A 168 15.45 1.70 12.54
C GLY A 168 16.64 2.43 11.89
N LYS A 169 17.17 1.92 10.78
CA LYS A 169 18.39 2.40 10.09
C LYS A 169 19.63 2.42 10.99
N ALA A 170 19.75 1.38 11.84
CA ALA A 170 20.73 1.28 12.93
C ALA A 170 21.59 0.00 12.91
N CYS A 171 21.70 -0.67 11.75
CA CYS A 171 22.57 -1.83 11.57
C CYS A 171 24.06 -1.46 11.65
N ALA A 172 24.87 -2.35 12.21
CA ALA A 172 26.33 -2.21 12.25
C ALA A 172 26.98 -2.47 10.87
N THR A 173 26.37 -3.32 10.03
CA THR A 173 26.88 -3.66 8.69
C THR A 173 26.84 -2.43 7.75
N PRO A 174 28.00 -1.96 7.24
CA PRO A 174 28.04 -0.90 6.23
C PRO A 174 27.26 -1.27 4.97
N GLY A 175 26.42 -0.35 4.49
CA GLY A 175 25.55 -0.58 3.33
C GLY A 175 24.29 -1.40 3.61
N ALA A 176 23.99 -1.78 4.86
CA ALA A 176 22.72 -2.46 5.17
C ALA A 176 21.56 -1.49 5.51
N ASN A 177 21.87 -0.29 6.00
CA ASN A 177 20.84 0.68 6.42
C ASN A 177 20.16 1.38 5.22
N PHE A 178 20.96 1.78 4.23
CA PHE A 178 20.50 2.54 3.07
C PHE A 178 21.27 2.10 1.80
N PRO A 179 20.66 2.19 0.60
CA PRO A 179 21.37 2.18 -0.67
C PRO A 179 22.47 3.26 -0.72
N ASP A 180 23.61 2.96 -1.33
CA ASP A 180 24.76 3.86 -1.56
C ASP A 180 25.40 4.56 -0.33
N VAL A 181 25.00 4.18 0.90
CA VAL A 181 25.49 4.76 2.18
C VAL A 181 26.20 3.71 3.06
N PRO A 182 27.44 3.95 3.54
CA PRO A 182 28.36 4.97 3.04
C PRO A 182 28.80 4.62 1.61
N THR A 183 29.15 5.62 0.80
CA THR A 183 29.51 5.39 -0.61
C THR A 183 30.73 4.47 -0.78
N SER A 184 31.64 4.45 0.19
CA SER A 184 32.78 3.51 0.25
C SER A 184 32.36 2.03 0.27
N ALA A 185 31.19 1.69 0.81
CA ALA A 185 30.69 0.32 0.84
C ALA A 185 30.22 -0.17 -0.55
N TYR A 186 29.84 0.75 -1.43
CA TYR A 186 29.28 0.47 -2.76
C TYR A 186 30.28 0.71 -3.92
N ALA A 187 31.43 1.33 -3.63
CA ALA A 187 32.45 1.73 -4.62
C ALA A 187 32.88 0.60 -5.59
N TYR A 188 32.80 -0.67 -5.18
CA TYR A 188 33.13 -1.83 -6.00
C TYR A 188 32.19 -2.05 -7.21
N ARG A 189 31.03 -1.41 -7.26
CA ARG A 189 29.98 -1.68 -8.26
C ARG A 189 30.13 -0.87 -9.55
N GLY A 190 30.70 0.34 -9.48
CA GLY A 190 30.74 1.28 -10.60
C GLY A 190 29.36 1.82 -11.04
N HIS A 191 28.29 1.52 -10.30
CA HIS A 191 26.92 2.00 -10.54
C HIS A 191 26.18 2.19 -9.20
N ARG A 192 25.08 2.96 -9.20
CA ARG A 192 24.24 3.21 -8.02
C ARG A 192 23.40 2.01 -7.62
N SER A 193 22.94 2.01 -6.37
CA SER A 193 22.05 1.02 -5.76
C SER A 193 20.62 1.56 -5.64
N TRP A 194 19.64 0.69 -5.86
CA TRP A 194 18.21 0.92 -5.66
C TRP A 194 17.58 2.01 -6.54
N TYR A 195 16.27 2.22 -6.37
CA TYR A 195 15.51 3.25 -7.06
C TYR A 195 16.03 4.66 -6.74
N GLN A 196 15.83 5.60 -7.66
CA GLN A 196 16.42 6.94 -7.64
C GLN A 196 15.34 8.01 -7.83
N GLY A 197 15.57 9.21 -7.30
CA GLY A 197 14.65 10.34 -7.46
C GLY A 197 13.31 10.15 -6.74
N LEU A 198 13.30 9.32 -5.69
CA LEU A 198 12.15 9.19 -4.80
C LEU A 198 11.95 10.51 -4.06
N LYS A 199 10.69 10.92 -3.94
CA LYS A 199 10.31 12.25 -3.46
C LYS A 199 9.60 12.15 -2.11
N TYR A 200 10.11 12.90 -1.15
CA TYR A 200 9.64 12.92 0.24
C TYR A 200 9.40 14.38 0.65
N ALA A 201 8.27 14.69 1.28
CA ALA A 201 7.94 16.04 1.72
C ALA A 201 7.45 16.05 3.18
N ALA A 202 7.67 17.18 3.86
CA ALA A 202 7.32 17.33 5.27
C ALA A 202 5.81 17.48 5.44
N ASN A 203 5.22 16.66 6.32
CA ASN A 203 3.88 16.94 6.84
C ASN A 203 4.00 18.09 7.84
N ASN A 204 3.83 19.31 7.35
CA ASN A 204 3.92 20.57 8.12
C ASN A 204 2.76 20.78 9.11
N ARG A 205 1.83 19.83 9.22
CA ARG A 205 0.69 19.88 10.16
C ARG A 205 1.09 19.37 11.55
N CYS A 206 2.00 18.40 11.61
CA CYS A 206 2.61 17.95 12.86
C CYS A 206 3.38 19.09 13.55
N PRO A 207 3.47 19.09 14.90
CA PRO A 207 4.39 19.94 15.64
C PRO A 207 5.85 19.82 15.19
N THR A 208 6.57 20.94 15.27
CA THR A 208 8.03 21.04 15.04
C THR A 208 8.82 20.40 16.17
N ASP A 209 9.76 19.52 15.81
CA ASP A 209 10.91 19.15 16.62
C ASP A 209 12.18 19.86 16.09
N PRO A 210 12.80 20.78 16.84
CA PRO A 210 14.06 21.43 16.46
C PRO A 210 15.21 20.45 16.15
N LEU A 211 15.17 19.22 16.67
CA LEU A 211 16.17 18.18 16.38
C LEU A 211 16.04 17.61 14.97
N GLU A 212 14.85 17.62 14.37
CA GLU A 212 14.62 17.14 13.00
C GLU A 212 14.74 18.24 11.93
N VAL A 213 14.89 19.51 12.32
CA VAL A 213 15.13 20.63 11.39
C VAL A 213 16.39 20.40 10.56
N GLN A 214 16.26 20.47 9.24
CA GLN A 214 17.30 20.19 8.26
C GLN A 214 17.54 21.39 7.31
N GLN A 215 18.77 21.56 6.86
CA GLN A 215 19.17 22.57 5.87
C GLN A 215 19.48 21.90 4.53
N TYR A 216 19.29 22.61 3.42
CA TYR A 216 19.43 22.06 2.06
C TYR A 216 20.89 21.89 1.63
N GLU A 217 21.70 22.92 1.85
CA GLU A 217 23.04 23.07 1.31
C GLU A 217 24.00 21.93 1.73
N PRO A 218 24.02 21.46 3.00
CA PRO A 218 24.86 20.33 3.40
C PRO A 218 24.48 19.04 2.67
N VAL A 219 23.19 18.71 2.65
CA VAL A 219 22.67 17.49 2.00
C VAL A 219 22.92 17.56 0.49
N LYS A 220 22.72 18.73 -0.12
CA LYS A 220 22.95 18.92 -1.55
C LYS A 220 24.44 18.84 -1.91
N ALA A 221 25.33 19.37 -1.08
CA ALA A 221 26.77 19.25 -1.26
C ALA A 221 27.23 17.77 -1.23
N VAL A 222 26.66 16.95 -0.34
CA VAL A 222 26.92 15.50 -0.32
C VAL A 222 26.31 14.78 -1.53
N GLN A 223 25.12 15.17 -2.00
CA GLN A 223 24.56 14.63 -3.25
C GLN A 223 25.40 14.99 -4.49
N MET A 224 26.01 16.18 -4.51
CA MET A 224 26.94 16.61 -5.58
C MET A 224 28.32 15.94 -5.47
N ASN A 225 28.78 15.61 -4.27
CA ASN A 225 30.03 14.91 -4.02
C ASN A 225 29.85 13.71 -3.06
N PRO A 226 29.45 12.53 -3.57
CA PRO A 226 29.22 11.33 -2.75
C PRO A 226 30.44 10.84 -1.95
N ALA A 227 31.67 11.31 -2.22
CA ALA A 227 32.82 11.00 -1.36
C ALA A 227 32.67 11.58 0.06
N LEU A 228 31.78 12.56 0.26
CA LEU A 228 31.41 13.10 1.57
C LEU A 228 30.40 12.23 2.34
N LEU A 229 29.80 11.23 1.70
CA LEU A 229 28.77 10.34 2.27
C LEU A 229 29.42 9.21 3.06
N THR A 230 29.96 9.57 4.22
CA THR A 230 30.81 8.71 5.07
C THR A 230 30.06 8.04 6.23
N THR A 231 28.85 8.48 6.55
CA THR A 231 28.05 7.89 7.64
C THR A 231 27.55 6.47 7.32
N ASN A 232 27.37 5.65 8.35
CA ASN A 232 26.63 4.37 8.25
C ASN A 232 25.20 4.47 8.86
N VAL A 233 24.93 5.48 9.68
CA VAL A 233 23.62 5.74 10.30
C VAL A 233 23.05 7.06 9.78
N TYR A 234 21.79 7.39 10.09
CA TYR A 234 21.19 8.64 9.61
C TYR A 234 21.96 9.85 10.14
N ASN A 235 22.35 10.74 9.23
CA ASN A 235 22.95 12.03 9.55
C ASN A 235 22.28 13.09 8.68
N LYS A 236 21.53 14.01 9.31
CA LYS A 236 20.76 15.06 8.63
C LYS A 236 21.60 16.08 7.87
N MET A 237 22.93 16.03 7.98
CA MET A 237 23.85 16.86 7.18
C MET A 237 24.38 16.14 5.93
N GLN A 238 24.17 14.82 5.80
CA GLN A 238 24.66 13.99 4.68
C GLN A 238 23.55 13.29 3.88
N VAL A 239 22.38 13.05 4.47
CA VAL A 239 21.26 12.29 3.88
C VAL A 239 19.97 13.09 4.02
N SER A 240 19.05 12.98 3.05
CA SER A 240 17.71 13.58 3.13
C SER A 240 16.97 13.16 4.42
N ALA A 241 16.01 13.98 4.87
CA ALA A 241 15.13 13.61 5.98
C ALA A 241 14.30 12.34 5.67
N GLY A 242 14.09 12.01 4.39
CA GLY A 242 13.52 10.75 3.94
C GLY A 242 14.43 9.53 4.15
N ARG A 243 15.64 9.75 4.68
CA ARG A 243 16.69 8.75 4.91
C ARG A 243 17.07 7.97 3.64
N ASP A 244 17.03 8.66 2.50
CA ASP A 244 17.53 8.20 1.22
C ASP A 244 18.57 9.20 0.68
N ALA A 245 19.75 8.71 0.29
CA ALA A 245 20.80 9.53 -0.32
C ALA A 245 20.54 9.82 -1.81
N ASN A 246 19.70 9.01 -2.45
CA ASN A 246 19.30 9.10 -3.85
C ASN A 246 17.95 9.81 -4.05
N ALA A 247 17.39 10.40 -2.99
CA ALA A 247 16.17 11.19 -3.02
C ALA A 247 16.27 12.38 -3.99
N ASP A 248 15.13 12.75 -4.57
CA ASP A 248 15.05 14.03 -5.29
C ASP A 248 15.22 15.20 -4.31
N LEU A 249 16.04 16.18 -4.70
CA LEU A 249 16.29 17.43 -3.97
C LEU A 249 16.04 18.64 -4.89
N GLY A 250 15.02 18.55 -5.76
CA GLY A 250 14.48 19.66 -6.54
C GLY A 250 13.41 20.43 -5.77
N LEU A 251 12.89 21.51 -6.37
CA LEU A 251 11.78 22.28 -5.80
C LEU A 251 10.46 21.49 -5.85
N ILE A 252 9.67 21.59 -4.78
CA ILE A 252 8.33 21.02 -4.73
C ILE A 252 7.45 21.70 -5.77
N ASP A 253 6.81 20.90 -6.64
CA ASP A 253 6.10 21.33 -7.85
C ASP A 253 6.87 22.35 -8.73
N GLY A 254 8.21 22.39 -8.66
CA GLY A 254 9.05 23.34 -9.39
C GLY A 254 8.97 24.81 -8.94
N LYS A 255 8.40 25.11 -7.76
CA LYS A 255 8.07 26.49 -7.33
C LYS A 255 8.41 26.76 -5.86
N GLY A 256 8.60 28.03 -5.51
CA GLY A 256 8.86 28.48 -4.14
C GLY A 256 10.26 28.09 -3.60
N PRO A 257 10.47 28.14 -2.27
CA PRO A 257 11.75 27.79 -1.63
C PRO A 257 11.83 26.32 -1.15
N ALA A 258 10.69 25.63 -1.07
CA ALA A 258 10.60 24.29 -0.50
C ALA A 258 11.17 23.25 -1.47
N HIS A 259 12.02 22.36 -0.94
CA HIS A 259 12.68 21.31 -1.68
C HIS A 259 12.21 19.93 -1.21
N TRP A 260 12.12 18.98 -2.13
CA TRP A 260 11.97 17.57 -1.80
C TRP A 260 13.14 17.10 -0.91
N GLY A 261 12.88 16.12 -0.06
CA GLY A 261 13.87 15.48 0.82
C GLY A 261 14.36 16.32 2.02
N ILE A 262 13.95 17.59 2.17
CA ILE A 262 14.44 18.47 3.25
C ILE A 262 13.34 18.82 4.26
N ASN A 263 13.59 18.54 5.54
CA ASN A 263 12.69 18.90 6.64
C ASN A 263 13.00 20.28 7.24
N TYR A 264 12.70 21.36 6.51
CA TYR A 264 12.95 22.74 6.96
C TYR A 264 12.32 23.08 8.32
N ASN A 265 11.14 22.54 8.62
CA ASN A 265 10.34 22.89 9.80
C ASN A 265 10.43 21.86 10.93
N GLY A 266 11.22 20.78 10.78
CA GLY A 266 11.39 19.73 11.79
C GLY A 266 10.11 18.95 12.14
N THR A 267 9.11 18.92 11.26
CA THR A 267 7.83 18.26 11.52
C THR A 267 7.89 16.76 11.13
N CYS A 268 6.75 16.05 11.10
CA CYS A 268 6.72 14.66 10.63
C CYS A 268 7.20 14.55 9.19
N PHE A 269 8.01 13.52 8.89
CA PHE A 269 8.62 13.32 7.57
C PHE A 269 8.56 11.84 7.16
N PRO A 270 8.18 11.49 5.92
CA PRO A 270 8.15 10.12 5.42
C PRO A 270 9.57 9.58 5.23
N ILE A 271 9.85 8.39 5.77
CA ILE A 271 11.15 7.72 5.78
C ILE A 271 11.10 6.49 4.85
N ALA A 272 12.09 6.35 3.97
CA ALA A 272 12.25 5.17 3.11
C ALA A 272 12.27 3.87 3.94
N ASN A 273 11.36 2.93 3.62
CA ASN A 273 11.11 1.74 4.45
C ASN A 273 12.36 0.84 4.62
N GLY A 274 12.36 0.00 5.65
CA GLY A 274 13.31 -1.11 5.82
C GLY A 274 12.97 -2.33 4.96
N TYR A 275 11.72 -2.48 4.53
CA TYR A 275 11.28 -3.51 3.58
C TYR A 275 11.64 -3.12 2.14
N ILE A 276 12.02 -4.12 1.33
CA ILE A 276 12.46 -3.95 -0.08
C ILE A 276 11.91 -5.07 -0.97
N GLY A 277 10.69 -5.55 -0.67
CA GLY A 277 10.11 -6.73 -1.30
C GLY A 277 10.72 -8.06 -0.82
N ALA A 278 10.19 -9.16 -1.34
CA ALA A 278 10.59 -10.54 -1.05
C ALA A 278 11.00 -11.31 -2.32
N PHE A 279 11.74 -12.41 -2.17
CA PHE A 279 11.98 -13.35 -3.26
C PHE A 279 10.92 -14.44 -3.19
N LEU A 280 10.05 -14.49 -4.20
CA LEU A 280 8.89 -15.37 -4.25
C LEU A 280 9.22 -16.65 -5.01
N CYS A 281 8.83 -17.80 -4.48
CA CYS A 281 9.13 -19.11 -5.03
C CYS A 281 7.93 -20.06 -4.98
N ASP A 282 7.92 -21.06 -5.85
CA ASP A 282 7.12 -22.26 -5.66
C ASP A 282 7.70 -23.17 -4.53
N PRO A 283 6.92 -24.09 -3.93
CA PRO A 283 7.36 -24.96 -2.83
C PRO A 283 8.44 -26.01 -3.16
N ASP A 284 8.81 -26.18 -4.43
CA ASP A 284 9.83 -27.11 -4.90
C ASP A 284 11.12 -26.43 -5.37
N SER A 285 11.15 -25.09 -5.48
CA SER A 285 12.37 -24.33 -5.77
C SER A 285 13.48 -24.59 -4.75
N LYS A 286 14.69 -24.80 -5.25
CA LYS A 286 15.92 -25.01 -4.47
C LYS A 286 16.74 -23.74 -4.29
N ASN A 287 16.24 -22.59 -4.77
CA ASN A 287 16.96 -21.33 -4.71
C ASN A 287 17.12 -20.87 -3.26
N THR A 288 18.36 -20.56 -2.85
CA THR A 288 18.71 -20.20 -1.47
C THR A 288 18.15 -18.85 -1.00
N LYS A 289 17.52 -18.09 -1.90
CA LYS A 289 16.77 -16.85 -1.60
C LYS A 289 15.34 -17.08 -1.12
N CYS A 290 14.75 -18.25 -1.39
CA CYS A 290 13.41 -18.59 -0.91
C CYS A 290 13.39 -18.63 0.63
N GLU A 291 12.26 -18.33 1.28
CA GLU A 291 12.18 -18.38 2.76
C GLU A 291 12.36 -19.81 3.31
N ALA A 292 11.88 -20.81 2.57
CA ALA A 292 12.07 -22.23 2.89
C ALA A 292 12.49 -23.03 1.62
N PRO A 293 13.77 -22.96 1.20
CA PRO A 293 14.25 -23.63 0.00
C PRO A 293 14.07 -25.16 0.10
N ARG A 294 13.71 -25.79 -1.02
CA ARG A 294 13.56 -27.24 -1.10
C ARG A 294 14.90 -27.93 -0.84
N ARG A 295 14.94 -28.79 0.19
CA ARG A 295 16.16 -29.53 0.55
C ARG A 295 16.56 -30.50 -0.56
N GLU A 296 17.87 -30.65 -0.74
CA GLU A 296 18.42 -31.68 -1.62
C GLU A 296 17.97 -33.10 -1.17
N GLY A 297 17.81 -34.00 -2.14
CA GLY A 297 17.27 -35.35 -1.92
C GLY A 297 15.76 -35.44 -1.68
N VAL A 298 15.05 -34.34 -1.37
CA VAL A 298 13.60 -34.34 -1.18
C VAL A 298 12.88 -34.20 -2.53
N ALA A 299 12.15 -35.23 -2.94
CA ALA A 299 11.34 -35.22 -4.16
C ALA A 299 10.28 -34.11 -4.16
N ASN A 300 10.00 -33.53 -5.32
CA ASN A 300 9.04 -32.43 -5.53
C ASN A 300 7.60 -32.80 -5.14
N THR A 301 6.80 -31.85 -4.64
CA THR A 301 5.34 -32.04 -4.47
C THR A 301 4.56 -31.81 -5.76
N ASN A 302 5.10 -31.01 -6.70
CA ASN A 302 4.47 -30.58 -7.94
C ASN A 302 3.09 -29.92 -7.72
N GLN A 303 2.92 -29.21 -6.60
CA GLN A 303 1.66 -28.57 -6.20
C GLN A 303 1.25 -27.39 -7.10
N MET A 304 2.19 -26.83 -7.86
CA MET A 304 1.98 -25.74 -8.81
C MET A 304 3.09 -25.76 -9.87
N HIS A 305 2.94 -24.98 -10.94
CA HIS A 305 4.01 -24.77 -11.91
C HIS A 305 5.20 -24.07 -11.24
N PRO A 306 6.46 -24.50 -11.52
CA PRO A 306 7.63 -23.85 -10.96
C PRO A 306 7.71 -22.36 -11.27
N PHE A 307 8.15 -21.56 -10.29
CA PHE A 307 8.51 -20.16 -10.48
C PHE A 307 9.45 -19.70 -9.37
N GLU A 308 10.34 -18.77 -9.72
CA GLU A 308 11.09 -18.00 -8.74
C GLU A 308 11.39 -16.60 -9.30
N TYR A 309 11.07 -15.55 -8.55
CA TYR A 309 11.35 -14.18 -8.96
C TYR A 309 11.46 -13.23 -7.77
N GLN A 310 12.26 -12.19 -7.93
CA GLN A 310 12.29 -11.07 -7.01
C GLN A 310 11.05 -10.20 -7.25
N MET A 311 10.34 -9.82 -6.18
CA MET A 311 9.56 -8.58 -6.18
C MET A 311 10.31 -7.50 -5.39
N ASP A 312 10.14 -6.25 -5.78
CA ASP A 312 10.47 -5.10 -4.94
C ASP A 312 9.19 -4.55 -4.31
N ALA A 313 9.34 -3.86 -3.18
CA ALA A 313 8.37 -2.90 -2.69
C ALA A 313 9.07 -1.55 -2.57
N ILE A 314 8.50 -0.50 -3.16
CA ILE A 314 8.97 0.88 -3.03
C ILE A 314 8.02 1.56 -2.04
N SER A 315 8.42 1.64 -0.77
CA SER A 315 7.62 2.21 0.32
C SER A 315 8.31 3.34 1.07
N ALA A 316 7.50 4.26 1.57
CA ALA A 316 7.86 5.15 2.66
C ALA A 316 6.94 4.91 3.86
N ASN A 317 7.52 4.82 5.05
CA ASN A 317 6.79 4.82 6.31
C ASN A 317 6.73 6.26 6.83
N TRP A 318 5.55 6.74 7.24
CA TRP A 318 5.39 8.09 7.79
C TRP A 318 4.73 8.06 9.16
N ASP A 319 5.27 8.86 10.07
CA ASP A 319 4.70 9.11 11.39
C ASP A 319 3.33 9.80 11.24
N ILE A 320 2.32 9.31 11.95
CA ILE A 320 0.96 9.83 11.89
C ILE A 320 0.57 10.59 13.16
N GLY A 321 -0.20 11.67 12.98
CA GLY A 321 -1.02 12.26 14.04
C GLY A 321 -2.34 11.49 14.20
N HIS A 322 -3.08 11.80 15.26
CA HIS A 322 -4.48 11.38 15.41
C HIS A 322 -5.42 12.09 14.40
N ASP A 323 -4.95 13.14 13.71
CA ASP A 323 -5.59 13.77 12.55
C ASP A 323 -5.36 13.02 11.22
N ALA A 324 -4.56 11.96 11.18
CA ALA A 324 -4.38 11.11 9.97
C ALA A 324 -5.60 10.22 9.61
N TYR A 325 -6.79 10.69 10.01
CA TYR A 325 -8.09 10.05 9.89
C TYR A 325 -9.03 10.91 8.99
N THR A 326 -8.56 12.02 8.39
CA THR A 326 -9.41 13.09 7.81
C THR A 326 -8.86 13.86 6.56
N GLU A 327 -8.58 13.21 5.40
CA GLU A 327 -8.61 13.78 4.01
C GLU A 327 -7.29 13.98 3.14
N VAL A 328 -7.26 14.92 2.16
CA VAL A 328 -7.04 14.78 0.65
C VAL A 328 -6.38 16.05 0.01
N LEU A 329 -5.70 16.24 -1.18
CA LEU A 329 -5.01 15.46 -2.29
C LEU A 329 -4.05 16.34 -3.21
N GLY A 330 -3.77 16.01 -4.51
CA GLY A 330 -2.93 16.80 -5.49
C GLY A 330 -2.37 16.07 -6.77
N GLU A 331 -2.02 16.77 -7.88
CA GLU A 331 -1.82 16.19 -9.26
C GLU A 331 -0.42 16.25 -9.99
N SER A 332 -0.08 15.17 -10.71
CA SER A 332 0.69 15.03 -11.97
C SER A 332 1.09 13.54 -12.21
N GLY A 333 2.06 13.22 -13.10
CA GLY A 333 2.28 11.87 -13.66
C GLY A 333 3.04 10.85 -12.79
N TYR A 334 2.42 10.41 -11.69
CA TYR A 334 3.04 9.65 -10.60
C TYR A 334 2.08 8.68 -9.89
N VAL A 335 2.55 8.00 -8.84
CA VAL A 335 1.74 7.69 -7.66
C VAL A 335 2.17 8.64 -6.54
N ARG A 336 1.24 9.40 -5.94
CA ARG A 336 1.52 10.35 -4.84
C ARG A 336 0.53 10.13 -3.71
N TRP A 337 1.06 10.21 -2.50
CA TRP A 337 0.33 10.07 -1.26
C TRP A 337 0.31 11.40 -0.55
N MET A 338 -0.89 11.82 -0.13
CA MET A 338 -1.15 13.09 0.51
C MET A 338 -2.08 12.85 1.70
N LEU A 339 -1.89 13.65 2.76
CA LEU A 339 -2.84 13.79 3.85
C LEU A 339 -3.23 15.26 3.92
N GLU A 340 -4.50 15.55 3.66
CA GLU A 340 -5.08 16.91 3.70
C GLU A 340 -4.22 17.98 3.01
N ASP A 341 -4.13 17.85 1.68
CA ASP A 341 -3.37 18.65 0.71
C ASP A 341 -1.84 18.74 0.94
N ALA A 342 -1.33 18.12 2.01
CA ALA A 342 0.10 18.00 2.24
C ALA A 342 0.67 16.77 1.50
N PRO A 343 1.58 16.93 0.52
CA PRO A 343 2.27 15.79 -0.07
C PRO A 343 3.19 15.14 0.95
N LEU A 344 3.14 13.81 0.98
CA LEU A 344 3.96 12.97 1.85
C LEU A 344 5.04 12.31 1.00
N PHE A 345 4.63 11.37 0.14
CA PHE A 345 5.49 10.54 -0.67
C PHE A 345 5.04 10.61 -2.14
N GLU A 346 5.99 10.55 -3.07
CA GLU A 346 5.71 10.49 -4.51
C GLU A 346 6.71 9.54 -5.18
N ILE A 347 6.17 8.64 -6.02
CA ILE A 347 6.93 7.83 -6.97
C ILE A 347 6.63 8.35 -8.37
N PRO A 348 7.52 9.16 -8.96
CA PRO A 348 7.45 9.55 -10.36
C PRO A 348 7.52 8.32 -11.28
N SER A 349 6.75 8.34 -12.37
CA SER A 349 6.82 7.32 -13.43
C SER A 349 8.24 7.12 -14.02
N VAL A 350 9.11 8.14 -13.96
CA VAL A 350 10.51 8.05 -14.40
C VAL A 350 11.37 7.13 -13.51
N THR A 351 11.03 6.97 -12.22
CA THR A 351 11.76 6.08 -11.29
C THR A 351 11.57 4.60 -11.67
N LEU A 352 10.44 4.25 -12.29
CA LEU A 352 10.12 2.90 -12.77
C LEU A 352 10.64 2.65 -14.20
N THR A 353 10.54 3.66 -15.07
CA THR A 353 10.87 3.56 -16.49
C THR A 353 12.34 3.86 -16.82
N LYS A 354 13.12 4.44 -15.89
CA LYS A 354 14.56 4.69 -16.04
C LYS A 354 15.37 4.26 -14.79
N PRO A 355 15.30 2.98 -14.38
CA PRO A 355 16.07 2.49 -13.24
C PRO A 355 17.58 2.45 -13.55
N PRO A 356 18.47 2.51 -12.54
CA PRO A 356 19.91 2.47 -12.76
C PRO A 356 20.37 1.22 -13.50
N GLN A 357 21.13 1.41 -14.57
CA GLN A 357 21.77 0.33 -15.32
C GLN A 357 23.25 0.24 -14.94
N ALA A 358 23.78 -0.98 -14.89
CA ALA A 358 25.21 -1.26 -14.84
C ALA A 358 25.85 -1.04 -16.22
N GLY A 359 27.19 -1.04 -16.28
CA GLY A 359 27.93 -0.91 -17.54
C GLY A 359 27.70 -2.08 -18.51
N PRO A 360 28.10 -1.94 -19.80
CA PRO A 360 27.90 -2.97 -20.82
C PRO A 360 28.41 -4.36 -20.40
N GLY A 361 27.65 -5.41 -20.74
CA GLY A 361 27.99 -6.78 -20.38
C GLY A 361 27.75 -7.14 -18.90
N LYS A 362 26.87 -6.41 -18.21
CA LYS A 362 26.38 -6.72 -16.86
C LYS A 362 24.85 -6.94 -16.89
N PRO A 363 24.27 -7.64 -15.89
CA PRO A 363 22.83 -7.83 -15.80
C PRO A 363 22.07 -6.51 -15.84
N LEU A 364 21.11 -6.40 -16.75
CA LEU A 364 20.23 -5.23 -16.85
C LEU A 364 19.36 -5.11 -15.60
N ASN A 365 18.94 -3.88 -15.29
CA ASN A 365 17.90 -3.62 -14.32
C ASN A 365 16.57 -3.51 -15.09
N PRO A 366 15.62 -4.45 -14.94
CA PRO A 366 14.42 -4.46 -15.78
C PRO A 366 13.67 -3.13 -15.72
N ILE A 367 13.26 -2.64 -16.89
CA ILE A 367 12.42 -1.46 -17.02
C ILE A 367 10.99 -1.86 -16.63
N LYS A 368 10.35 -1.11 -15.73
CA LYS A 368 8.95 -1.36 -15.35
C LYS A 368 8.05 -0.38 -16.08
N LEU A 369 6.89 -0.84 -16.53
CA LEU A 369 5.86 0.05 -17.05
C LEU A 369 5.29 0.93 -15.93
N PRO A 370 4.68 2.08 -16.28
CA PRO A 370 3.61 2.65 -15.48
C PRO A 370 2.51 1.60 -15.22
N ILE A 371 1.75 1.75 -14.14
CA ILE A 371 0.70 0.78 -13.80
C ILE A 371 -0.53 1.04 -14.69
N GLU A 372 -0.55 0.37 -15.84
CA GLU A 372 -1.61 0.46 -16.87
C GLU A 372 -2.73 -0.59 -16.71
N GLU A 373 -2.52 -1.61 -15.86
CA GLU A 373 -3.54 -2.62 -15.55
C GLU A 373 -4.81 -2.00 -14.93
N PRO A 374 -6.03 -2.48 -15.24
CA PRO A 374 -7.24 -2.05 -14.55
C PRO A 374 -7.19 -2.47 -13.08
N LEU A 375 -6.92 -1.51 -12.20
CA LEU A 375 -6.84 -1.67 -10.75
C LEU A 375 -8.23 -1.65 -10.11
N TYR A 376 -8.43 -2.45 -9.05
CA TYR A 376 -9.61 -2.38 -8.18
C TYR A 376 -9.21 -2.08 -6.74
N ILE A 377 -10.03 -1.28 -6.04
CA ILE A 377 -9.77 -0.84 -4.65
C ILE A 377 -10.21 -1.93 -3.66
N ILE A 378 -9.42 -2.12 -2.60
CA ILE A 378 -9.63 -3.06 -1.49
C ILE A 378 -9.55 -2.29 -0.17
N PHE A 379 -10.40 -2.69 0.77
CA PHE A 379 -10.47 -2.17 2.13
C PHE A 379 -10.49 -3.35 3.11
N ASN A 380 -9.57 -3.39 4.07
CA ASN A 380 -9.50 -4.45 5.07
C ASN A 380 -9.02 -3.94 6.44
N ILE A 381 -9.23 -4.78 7.46
CA ILE A 381 -8.58 -4.68 8.77
C ILE A 381 -7.94 -6.04 9.03
N ALA A 382 -6.63 -6.08 9.25
CA ALA A 382 -5.89 -7.28 9.57
C ALA A 382 -5.26 -7.20 10.98
N VAL A 383 -4.65 -8.30 11.42
CA VAL A 383 -3.71 -8.34 12.55
C VAL A 383 -2.44 -9.05 12.08
N ALA A 384 -1.27 -8.43 12.29
CA ALA A 384 -0.05 -8.77 11.57
C ALA A 384 1.17 -8.83 12.52
N ARG A 385 1.45 -10.02 13.06
CA ARG A 385 2.60 -10.26 13.98
C ARG A 385 3.96 -9.97 13.35
N ALA A 386 4.09 -10.10 12.03
CA ALA A 386 5.31 -9.74 11.30
C ALA A 386 5.57 -8.21 11.27
N TRP A 387 4.52 -7.40 11.41
CA TRP A 387 4.54 -5.95 11.23
C TRP A 387 4.19 -5.16 12.52
N GLY A 388 4.13 -5.83 13.67
CA GLY A 388 3.91 -5.21 14.99
C GLY A 388 2.46 -4.82 15.33
N ALA A 389 1.56 -4.81 14.34
CA ALA A 389 0.14 -4.54 14.55
C ALA A 389 -0.61 -5.79 15.06
N THR A 390 -0.46 -6.06 16.36
CA THR A 390 -1.13 -7.17 17.05
C THR A 390 -1.84 -6.72 18.32
N PRO A 391 -2.95 -7.39 18.70
CA PRO A 391 -3.50 -7.31 20.05
C PRO A 391 -2.42 -7.61 21.11
N PRO A 392 -2.52 -7.02 22.32
CA PRO A 392 -1.67 -7.37 23.45
C PRO A 392 -1.58 -8.89 23.66
N ASN A 393 -0.44 -9.37 24.14
CA ASN A 393 -0.23 -10.77 24.55
C ASN A 393 -0.32 -11.83 23.43
N ALA A 394 -0.28 -11.44 22.15
CA ALA A 394 -0.35 -12.36 21.00
C ALA A 394 0.71 -13.49 20.99
N ASP A 395 1.84 -13.33 21.70
CA ASP A 395 2.86 -14.38 21.85
C ASP A 395 2.51 -15.45 22.89
N ILE A 396 1.51 -15.22 23.76
CA ILE A 396 1.21 -16.06 24.93
C ILE A 396 -0.27 -16.46 25.08
N GLY A 397 -1.15 -16.03 24.17
CA GLY A 397 -2.57 -16.37 24.20
C GLY A 397 -3.49 -15.28 23.62
N PRO A 398 -4.76 -15.19 24.07
CA PRO A 398 -5.71 -14.18 23.60
C PRO A 398 -5.34 -12.78 24.12
N CYS A 399 -5.95 -11.73 23.54
CA CYS A 399 -5.72 -10.31 23.84
C CYS A 399 -5.49 -10.02 25.34
N ARG A 400 -6.37 -10.55 26.20
CA ARG A 400 -6.36 -10.27 27.65
C ARG A 400 -5.24 -10.96 28.43
N GLY A 401 -4.39 -11.74 27.77
CA GLY A 401 -3.33 -12.55 28.37
C GLY A 401 -3.81 -13.93 28.82
N ASN A 402 -2.99 -14.60 29.62
CA ASN A 402 -3.28 -15.90 30.23
C ASN A 402 -3.43 -15.77 31.77
N ALA A 403 -3.50 -16.89 32.48
CA ALA A 403 -3.75 -16.93 33.92
C ALA A 403 -2.66 -16.27 34.81
N SER A 404 -1.49 -15.90 34.26
CA SER A 404 -0.39 -15.32 35.03
C SER A 404 0.34 -14.15 34.35
N LYS A 405 0.00 -13.82 33.10
CA LYS A 405 0.60 -12.72 32.32
C LYS A 405 -0.46 -12.01 31.48
N PRO A 406 -0.57 -10.66 31.54
CA PRO A 406 0.12 -9.76 32.47
C PRO A 406 -0.32 -10.00 33.92
N VAL A 407 0.47 -9.53 34.90
CA VAL A 407 0.20 -9.79 36.32
C VAL A 407 -0.94 -8.91 36.81
N PRO A 408 -2.01 -9.45 37.44
CA PRO A 408 -3.13 -8.65 37.94
C PRO A 408 -2.68 -7.47 38.83
N GLY A 409 -3.27 -6.30 38.57
CA GLY A 409 -2.99 -5.07 39.31
C GLY A 409 -1.80 -4.24 38.81
N THR A 410 -1.00 -4.71 37.86
CA THR A 410 0.10 -3.90 37.29
C THR A 410 -0.38 -2.93 36.20
N PRO A 411 0.39 -1.86 35.89
CA PRO A 411 0.05 -0.94 34.80
C PRO A 411 -0.13 -1.64 33.45
N GLU A 412 0.68 -2.66 33.15
CA GLU A 412 0.62 -3.43 31.91
C GLU A 412 -0.65 -4.28 31.84
N PHE A 413 -1.15 -4.78 32.97
CA PHE A 413 -2.44 -5.46 33.06
C PHE A 413 -3.59 -4.48 32.81
N ASN A 414 -3.58 -3.31 33.44
CA ASN A 414 -4.62 -2.31 33.28
C ASN A 414 -4.68 -1.81 31.82
N LYS A 415 -3.54 -1.44 31.23
CA LYS A 415 -3.39 -1.12 29.80
C LYS A 415 -3.87 -2.26 28.90
N THR A 416 -3.47 -3.51 29.19
CA THR A 416 -3.94 -4.69 28.44
C THR A 416 -5.47 -4.79 28.47
N LYS A 417 -6.12 -4.71 29.64
CA LYS A 417 -7.58 -4.84 29.70
C LYS A 417 -8.25 -3.71 28.92
N ASN A 418 -7.78 -2.48 29.09
CA ASN A 418 -8.32 -1.31 28.40
C ASN A 418 -8.25 -1.41 26.85
N ILE A 419 -7.11 -1.84 26.30
CA ILE A 419 -6.97 -2.09 24.85
C ILE A 419 -7.92 -3.21 24.40
N CYS A 420 -8.07 -4.28 25.18
CA CYS A 420 -8.98 -5.39 24.86
C CYS A 420 -10.47 -5.08 25.11
N ASP A 421 -10.79 -4.06 25.91
CA ASP A 421 -12.15 -3.52 26.08
C ASP A 421 -12.57 -2.67 24.86
N SER A 422 -11.59 -2.21 24.09
CA SER A 422 -11.79 -1.37 22.89
C SER A 422 -12.02 -2.20 21.61
N PHE A 423 -12.33 -3.50 21.74
CA PHE A 423 -12.74 -4.36 20.62
C PHE A 423 -14.25 -4.66 20.69
N PRO A 424 -14.96 -4.75 19.54
CA PRO A 424 -14.45 -4.69 18.17
C PRO A 424 -14.11 -3.28 17.68
N MET A 425 -12.92 -3.12 17.10
CA MET A 425 -12.50 -1.88 16.43
C MET A 425 -13.05 -1.84 14.99
N TYR A 426 -13.40 -0.64 14.52
CA TYR A 426 -13.98 -0.41 13.20
C TYR A 426 -13.08 0.48 12.34
N MET A 427 -13.09 0.24 11.03
CA MET A 427 -12.67 1.23 10.03
C MET A 427 -13.94 1.84 9.45
N GLU A 428 -14.13 3.13 9.67
CA GLU A 428 -15.30 3.87 9.20
C GLU A 428 -14.91 4.60 7.90
N ILE A 429 -15.62 4.32 6.81
CA ILE A 429 -15.41 4.97 5.50
C ILE A 429 -16.56 5.96 5.30
N GLU A 430 -16.23 7.24 5.18
CA GLU A 430 -17.22 8.29 4.92
C GLU A 430 -17.52 8.37 3.41
N TYR A 431 -16.47 8.50 2.60
CA TYR A 431 -16.60 8.50 1.15
C TYR A 431 -15.38 7.91 0.43
N ILE A 432 -15.61 7.52 -0.82
CA ILE A 432 -14.58 7.19 -1.81
C ILE A 432 -14.94 7.96 -3.08
N ARG A 433 -14.05 8.82 -3.57
CA ARG A 433 -14.20 9.49 -4.87
C ARG A 433 -13.09 9.03 -5.81
N VAL A 434 -13.40 8.90 -7.10
CA VAL A 434 -12.45 8.53 -8.14
C VAL A 434 -12.64 9.46 -9.31
N TYR A 435 -11.55 10.11 -9.73
CA TYR A 435 -11.51 11.01 -10.86
C TYR A 435 -10.60 10.42 -11.93
N GLN A 436 -11.04 10.42 -13.18
CA GLN A 436 -10.21 10.03 -14.33
C GLN A 436 -10.37 11.08 -15.43
N GLU A 437 -9.33 11.28 -16.22
CA GLU A 437 -9.35 12.23 -17.33
C GLU A 437 -10.32 11.75 -18.43
N LYS A 438 -11.22 12.64 -18.87
CA LYS A 438 -12.34 12.32 -19.76
C LYS A 438 -11.92 11.80 -21.13
N SER A 439 -10.76 12.24 -21.63
CA SER A 439 -10.21 11.82 -22.92
C SER A 439 -9.52 10.45 -22.90
N SER A 440 -9.15 9.93 -21.72
CA SER A 440 -8.40 8.66 -21.58
C SER A 440 -9.04 7.63 -20.64
N MET A 441 -10.13 7.95 -19.94
CA MET A 441 -10.78 7.03 -19.00
C MET A 441 -11.38 5.80 -19.70
N PHE A 442 -11.25 4.64 -19.04
CA PHE A 442 -12.11 3.48 -19.29
C PHE A 442 -12.78 3.07 -17.98
N LEU A 443 -14.11 2.88 -17.99
CA LEU A 443 -14.84 2.44 -16.80
C LEU A 443 -14.97 0.92 -16.76
N GLY A 444 -14.34 0.32 -15.75
CA GLY A 444 -14.51 -1.08 -15.39
C GLY A 444 -13.37 -1.99 -15.86
N CYS A 445 -13.40 -3.22 -15.37
CA CYS A 445 -12.22 -4.09 -15.31
C CYS A 445 -11.91 -4.88 -16.58
N ASP A 446 -12.30 -4.40 -17.76
CA ASP A 446 -12.18 -5.15 -19.03
C ASP A 446 -11.95 -4.20 -20.23
N PRO A 447 -10.92 -3.34 -20.17
CA PRO A 447 -10.63 -2.34 -21.20
C PRO A 447 -10.11 -2.97 -22.50
N PRO A 448 -10.38 -2.37 -23.67
CA PRO A 448 -9.82 -2.82 -24.95
C PRO A 448 -8.28 -2.80 -25.03
N THR A 449 -7.57 -2.06 -24.17
CA THR A 449 -6.10 -2.03 -24.13
C THR A 449 -5.50 -3.11 -23.23
N HIS A 450 -6.25 -3.55 -22.21
CA HIS A 450 -5.81 -4.46 -21.16
C HIS A 450 -6.95 -5.45 -20.79
N PRO A 451 -7.47 -6.23 -21.76
CA PRO A 451 -8.62 -7.12 -21.55
C PRO A 451 -8.36 -8.13 -20.43
N THR A 452 -9.41 -8.52 -19.69
CA THR A 452 -9.26 -9.53 -18.61
C THR A 452 -10.42 -10.52 -18.50
N LYS A 453 -11.62 -10.22 -19.02
CA LYS A 453 -12.83 -11.02 -18.76
C LYS A 453 -12.66 -12.46 -19.23
N LYS A 454 -12.30 -12.65 -20.51
CA LYS A 454 -12.15 -13.99 -21.10
C LYS A 454 -11.07 -14.84 -20.38
N TRP A 455 -10.04 -14.20 -19.82
CA TRP A 455 -9.04 -14.85 -18.96
C TRP A 455 -9.64 -15.32 -17.63
N ILE A 456 -10.32 -14.43 -16.90
CA ILE A 456 -10.93 -14.75 -15.60
C ILE A 456 -12.05 -15.79 -15.76
N ASP A 457 -12.87 -15.67 -16.80
CA ASP A 457 -13.91 -16.66 -17.14
C ASP A 457 -13.29 -18.05 -17.40
N GLY A 458 -12.21 -18.10 -18.20
CA GLY A 458 -11.50 -19.33 -18.54
C GLY A 458 -10.77 -19.98 -17.35
N HIS A 459 -10.34 -19.17 -16.39
CA HIS A 459 -9.58 -19.59 -15.21
C HIS A 459 -10.39 -19.48 -13.90
N ILE A 460 -11.72 -19.50 -13.94
CA ILE A 460 -12.61 -19.18 -12.81
C ILE A 460 -12.31 -19.93 -11.49
N LYS A 461 -11.74 -21.14 -11.58
CA LYS A 461 -11.29 -21.95 -10.42
C LYS A 461 -10.10 -21.33 -9.65
N TRP A 462 -9.35 -20.42 -10.26
CA TRP A 462 -8.29 -19.65 -9.61
C TRP A 462 -8.85 -18.44 -8.83
N PHE A 463 -10.07 -18.01 -9.17
CA PHE A 463 -10.73 -16.81 -8.64
C PHE A 463 -11.90 -17.13 -7.70
N THR A 464 -12.29 -18.40 -7.54
CA THR A 464 -13.48 -18.81 -6.75
C THR A 464 -13.31 -20.19 -6.12
N ASP A 465 -13.94 -20.38 -4.96
CA ASP A 465 -14.13 -21.67 -4.30
C ASP A 465 -15.57 -21.78 -3.73
N ALA A 466 -15.88 -22.87 -3.03
CA ALA A 466 -17.22 -23.14 -2.48
C ALA A 466 -17.63 -22.25 -1.29
N LYS A 467 -16.68 -21.71 -0.51
CA LYS A 467 -16.90 -20.73 0.56
C LYS A 467 -16.93 -19.30 0.02
N ASN A 468 -16.09 -19.01 -0.98
CA ASN A 468 -15.85 -17.70 -1.56
C ASN A 468 -16.25 -17.62 -3.05
N PRO A 469 -17.51 -17.96 -3.42
CA PRO A 469 -17.93 -18.02 -4.83
C PRO A 469 -17.93 -16.64 -5.51
N MET A 470 -18.02 -16.62 -6.85
CA MET A 470 -18.36 -15.41 -7.59
C MET A 470 -19.84 -15.08 -7.39
N ILE A 471 -20.15 -14.31 -6.34
CA ILE A 471 -21.47 -13.73 -6.15
C ILE A 471 -21.64 -12.61 -7.18
N ARG A 472 -22.61 -12.76 -8.09
CA ARG A 472 -23.06 -11.68 -8.98
C ARG A 472 -23.73 -10.59 -8.14
N VAL A 473 -23.34 -9.34 -8.34
CA VAL A 473 -23.95 -8.18 -7.69
C VAL A 473 -24.34 -7.18 -8.76
N ASP A 474 -25.63 -6.85 -8.82
CA ASP A 474 -26.22 -5.94 -9.80
C ASP A 474 -26.58 -4.59 -9.16
N GLY A 475 -26.43 -3.52 -9.93
CA GLY A 475 -26.82 -2.17 -9.51
C GLY A 475 -28.33 -1.94 -9.48
N GLY A 476 -28.74 -0.74 -9.04
CA GLY A 476 -30.15 -0.37 -8.95
C GLY A 476 -30.81 -0.92 -7.69
N ALA A 477 -30.69 -0.20 -6.58
CA ALA A 477 -31.38 -0.53 -5.33
C ALA A 477 -32.90 -0.63 -5.55
N THR A 478 -33.58 -1.52 -4.83
CA THR A 478 -35.04 -1.67 -4.91
C THR A 478 -35.74 -0.52 -4.20
N CYS A 479 -36.66 0.15 -4.91
CA CYS A 479 -37.34 1.35 -4.42
C CYS A 479 -38.86 1.26 -4.61
N ASN A 480 -39.59 2.04 -3.81
CA ASN A 480 -41.03 2.29 -3.92
C ASN A 480 -41.30 3.67 -4.52
N LYS A 481 -40.55 4.69 -4.06
CA LYS A 481 -40.71 6.11 -4.42
C LYS A 481 -39.34 6.76 -4.68
N GLY A 482 -39.36 7.98 -5.23
CA GLY A 482 -38.14 8.72 -5.58
C GLY A 482 -37.22 9.00 -4.37
N ASP A 483 -37.79 9.18 -3.19
CA ASP A 483 -37.07 9.45 -1.94
C ASP A 483 -36.15 8.29 -1.54
N ASP A 484 -36.57 7.04 -1.83
CA ASP A 484 -35.79 5.81 -1.65
C ASP A 484 -34.56 5.74 -2.58
N CYS A 485 -34.31 6.80 -3.37
CA CYS A 485 -33.20 6.98 -4.29
C CYS A 485 -32.50 8.36 -4.15
N GLN A 486 -32.51 8.97 -2.95
CA GLN A 486 -31.77 10.21 -2.66
C GLN A 486 -30.57 10.00 -1.72
N SER A 487 -29.47 10.75 -1.93
CA SER A 487 -28.44 10.97 -0.91
C SER A 487 -29.03 11.81 0.23
N MET A 488 -28.62 11.52 1.47
CA MET A 488 -29.12 12.22 2.67
C MET A 488 -28.61 13.67 2.80
N SER A 489 -27.64 14.10 1.98
CA SER A 489 -27.00 15.43 2.06
C SER A 489 -27.32 16.34 0.86
N SER A 490 -28.13 15.86 -0.10
CA SER A 490 -28.33 16.56 -1.39
C SER A 490 -29.55 17.50 -1.40
N SER A 491 -29.31 18.78 -1.70
CA SER A 491 -30.37 19.78 -1.94
C SER A 491 -31.01 19.69 -3.33
N MET A 492 -30.48 18.85 -4.22
CA MET A 492 -31.05 18.54 -5.54
C MET A 492 -31.32 17.03 -5.67
N PRO A 493 -32.30 16.58 -6.48
CA PRO A 493 -32.58 15.14 -6.60
C PRO A 493 -31.41 14.38 -7.22
N SER A 494 -30.73 13.51 -6.47
CA SER A 494 -29.56 12.74 -6.90
C SER A 494 -29.93 11.47 -7.68
N GLY A 495 -31.14 10.96 -7.47
CA GLY A 495 -31.67 9.78 -8.15
C GLY A 495 -33.19 9.78 -8.27
N ARG A 496 -33.74 8.75 -8.92
CA ARG A 496 -35.19 8.56 -9.14
C ARG A 496 -35.53 7.07 -9.12
N CYS A 497 -36.70 6.73 -8.59
CA CYS A 497 -37.21 5.37 -8.68
C CYS A 497 -37.90 5.14 -10.03
N VAL A 498 -37.33 4.23 -10.83
CA VAL A 498 -37.81 3.89 -12.17
C VAL A 498 -38.06 2.38 -12.22
N LYS A 499 -39.31 1.96 -12.46
CA LYS A 499 -39.70 0.54 -12.52
C LYS A 499 -39.20 -0.27 -11.29
N ARG A 500 -39.42 0.25 -10.07
CA ARG A 500 -38.98 -0.34 -8.78
C ARG A 500 -37.45 -0.42 -8.58
N ARG A 501 -36.64 0.26 -9.41
CA ARG A 501 -35.17 0.33 -9.31
C ARG A 501 -34.67 1.77 -9.29
N CYS A 502 -33.66 2.07 -8.49
CA CYS A 502 -33.05 3.40 -8.51
C CYS A 502 -32.23 3.65 -9.80
N SER A 503 -32.34 4.87 -10.32
CA SER A 503 -31.63 5.39 -11.49
C SER A 503 -31.07 6.78 -11.17
N CYS A 504 -29.86 7.11 -11.65
CA CYS A 504 -29.25 8.42 -11.39
C CYS A 504 -29.91 9.53 -12.20
N VAL A 505 -29.83 10.77 -11.69
CA VAL A 505 -29.96 11.94 -12.56
C VAL A 505 -28.64 12.20 -13.30
N THR A 506 -28.72 12.91 -14.42
CA THR A 506 -27.53 13.36 -15.17
C THR A 506 -26.58 14.14 -14.26
N GLY A 507 -25.32 13.71 -14.18
CA GLY A 507 -24.28 14.34 -13.35
C GLY A 507 -24.06 13.71 -11.96
N TYR A 508 -24.95 12.82 -11.49
CA TYR A 508 -24.73 12.05 -10.26
C TYR A 508 -24.16 10.66 -10.54
N GLY A 509 -23.34 10.16 -9.61
CA GLY A 509 -22.66 8.87 -9.71
C GLY A 509 -21.88 8.52 -8.44
N GLY A 510 -22.56 8.47 -7.29
CA GLY A 510 -21.96 8.22 -5.98
C GLY A 510 -23.02 7.83 -4.95
N LYS A 511 -22.59 7.28 -3.80
CA LYS A 511 -23.47 6.76 -2.74
C LYS A 511 -23.18 7.46 -1.42
N GLU A 512 -24.15 8.25 -0.96
CA GLU A 512 -24.39 8.46 0.47
C GLU A 512 -25.71 7.77 0.82
N ASN A 513 -25.63 6.80 1.73
CA ASN A 513 -26.73 6.16 2.45
C ASN A 513 -28.06 5.92 1.68
N ASN A 514 -28.16 4.70 1.14
CA ASN A 514 -29.33 4.05 0.54
C ASN A 514 -29.74 4.39 -0.90
N VAL A 515 -28.77 4.76 -1.75
CA VAL A 515 -28.93 4.71 -3.22
C VAL A 515 -27.84 3.85 -3.87
N ILE A 516 -28.21 3.03 -4.86
CA ILE A 516 -27.27 2.43 -5.81
C ILE A 516 -27.77 2.71 -7.22
N CYS A 517 -26.97 3.42 -8.01
CA CYS A 517 -27.22 3.76 -9.41
C CYS A 517 -25.91 3.63 -10.19
N VAL A 518 -25.88 2.79 -11.24
CA VAL A 518 -24.70 2.54 -12.08
C VAL A 518 -25.15 2.28 -13.52
N MET A 519 -24.65 3.06 -14.49
CA MET A 519 -24.69 2.77 -15.94
C MET A 519 -23.51 3.50 -16.60
N PRO A 520 -22.70 2.79 -17.42
CA PRO A 520 -22.67 3.12 -18.86
C PRO A 520 -22.65 1.82 -19.72
N SER A 521 -22.80 1.86 -21.05
CA SER A 521 -22.81 2.98 -21.99
C SER A 521 -23.90 2.81 -23.07
N ASN A 522 -23.94 3.70 -24.06
CA ASN A 522 -24.82 3.56 -25.23
C ASN A 522 -24.47 2.31 -26.06
N GLN A 523 -25.33 1.28 -26.00
CA GLN A 523 -25.52 0.33 -27.09
C GLN A 523 -27.02 0.19 -27.37
N THR A 524 -27.36 0.07 -28.65
CA THR A 524 -28.74 -0.04 -29.13
C THR A 524 -29.41 -1.33 -28.65
N PRO A 525 -30.75 -1.34 -28.47
CA PRO A 525 -31.45 -2.50 -27.96
C PRO A 525 -31.55 -3.59 -29.04
N ASP A 526 -30.76 -4.65 -28.88
CA ASP A 526 -31.01 -5.94 -29.51
C ASP A 526 -30.98 -7.07 -28.45
N ALA A 527 -31.64 -8.18 -28.74
CA ALA A 527 -32.34 -8.93 -27.71
C ALA A 527 -31.53 -9.99 -26.93
N SER A 528 -31.96 -10.21 -25.69
CA SER A 528 -31.66 -11.32 -24.76
C SER A 528 -30.30 -11.32 -24.01
N ASN A 529 -30.41 -11.54 -22.68
CA ASN A 529 -29.35 -12.00 -21.77
C ASN A 529 -28.00 -11.22 -21.71
N SER A 530 -28.04 -9.90 -21.50
CA SER A 530 -26.86 -9.17 -20.97
C SER A 530 -27.21 -7.94 -20.12
N THR A 531 -26.75 -7.91 -18.87
CA THR A 531 -26.70 -6.72 -17.97
C THR A 531 -25.54 -6.86 -16.98
N ARG A 532 -25.01 -5.73 -16.47
CA ARG A 532 -23.77 -5.64 -15.66
C ARG A 532 -23.97 -4.70 -14.42
N PRO A 533 -22.96 -4.28 -13.63
CA PRO A 533 -22.85 -4.74 -12.23
C PRO A 533 -22.81 -3.61 -11.18
N SER A 534 -22.73 -3.99 -9.90
CA SER A 534 -22.17 -3.15 -8.82
C SER A 534 -21.35 -3.99 -7.84
N MET A 535 -20.81 -3.41 -6.77
CA MET A 535 -19.89 -4.08 -5.84
C MET A 535 -20.56 -4.60 -4.57
N HIS A 536 -20.28 -5.85 -4.21
CA HIS A 536 -20.17 -6.32 -2.82
C HIS A 536 -19.48 -7.70 -2.78
N GLN A 537 -18.38 -7.84 -2.04
CA GLN A 537 -17.93 -9.14 -1.54
C GLN A 537 -17.29 -8.96 -0.17
N VAL A 538 -17.93 -9.51 0.87
CA VAL A 538 -17.36 -9.61 2.22
C VAL A 538 -16.92 -11.06 2.41
N SER A 539 -15.63 -11.34 2.20
CA SER A 539 -15.03 -12.63 2.54
C SER A 539 -14.80 -12.72 4.05
N ARG A 540 -15.81 -13.21 4.79
CA ARG A 540 -15.61 -13.68 6.17
C ARG A 540 -14.95 -15.05 6.14
N GLU A 541 -13.65 -15.10 6.32
CA GLU A 541 -12.98 -16.29 6.84
C GLU A 541 -12.23 -15.97 8.12
N GLN A 542 -12.23 -16.93 9.04
CA GLN A 542 -11.50 -16.83 10.30
C GLN A 542 -10.04 -17.19 10.01
N VAL A 543 -9.12 -16.31 10.41
CA VAL A 543 -7.70 -16.65 10.49
C VAL A 543 -7.53 -17.69 11.62
N THR A 544 -6.91 -18.82 11.27
CA THR A 544 -6.47 -19.88 12.19
C THR A 544 -4.95 -19.93 12.21
#